data_AF-A0A2V7WTJ2-F1
#
_entry.id   AF-A0A2V7WTJ2-F1
#
_cell.length_a   1.000
_cell.length_b   1.000
_cell.length_c   1.000
_cell.angle_alpha   90.00
_cell.angle_beta   90.00
_cell.angle_gamma   90.00
#
_symmetry.space_group_name_H-M   'P 1'
#
loop_
_entity.id
_entity.type
_entity.pdbx_description
1 polymer ?
#
loop_
_entity_poly.entity_id
_entity_poly.type
_entity_poly.pdbx_seq_one_letter_code
_entity_poly.pdbx_strand_id
1 'polypeptide(L)'
;MSPAVLDKVLGKLARQHDPNVLVGFDHADDAGVYQIAPDQALVQTVDFFTPIVDDPYTFGQIAATNSLSDVYAMGGKPLTALALVCFPDKTYLEIL
;
A
#
# COMPACT_ATOMS: atom_id res chain seq x y z
N MET A 1 4.93 12.43 -8.45
CA MET A 1 5.85 13.23 -7.60
C MET A 1 7.27 12.71 -7.82
N SER A 2 8.31 13.54 -7.78
CA SER A 2 9.68 13.02 -7.81
C SER A 2 10.03 12.34 -6.48
N PRO A 3 10.80 11.22 -6.46
CA PRO A 3 11.21 10.53 -5.24
C PRO A 3 11.80 11.45 -4.16
N ALA A 4 12.56 12.47 -4.59
CA ALA A 4 13.18 13.46 -3.70
C ALA A 4 12.20 14.35 -2.91
N VAL A 5 10.96 14.51 -3.37
CA VAL A 5 9.93 15.29 -2.65
C VAL A 5 9.30 14.44 -1.56
N LEU A 6 9.07 13.15 -1.85
CA LEU A 6 8.52 12.21 -0.87
C LEU A 6 9.50 12.01 0.29
N ASP A 7 10.78 11.80 0.00
CA ASP A 7 11.84 11.62 1.00
C ASP A 7 11.92 12.80 1.99
N LYS A 8 11.82 14.05 1.49
CA LYS A 8 11.79 15.26 2.33
C LYS A 8 10.57 15.35 3.25
N VAL A 9 9.43 14.79 2.84
CA VAL A 9 8.20 14.78 3.64
C VAL A 9 8.28 13.65 4.68
N LEU A 10 8.69 12.45 4.27
CA LEU A 10 8.80 11.28 5.14
C LEU A 10 9.87 11.46 6.22
N GLY A 11 10.98 12.16 5.93
CA GLY A 11 12.01 12.49 6.91
C GLY A 11 11.54 13.34 8.11
N LYS A 12 10.31 13.87 8.08
CA LYS A 12 9.70 14.60 9.20
C LYS A 12 8.89 13.71 10.14
N LEU A 13 8.61 12.47 9.76
CA LEU A 13 7.88 11.52 10.60
C LEU A 13 8.81 11.00 11.70
N ALA A 14 8.26 10.80 12.90
CA ALA A 14 9.02 10.21 13.99
C ALA A 14 9.42 8.78 13.61
N ARG A 15 10.74 8.51 13.54
CA ARG A 15 11.24 7.15 13.32
C ARG A 15 10.97 6.32 14.56
N GLN A 16 10.08 5.35 14.44
CA GLN A 16 9.78 4.39 15.50
C GLN A 16 10.74 3.21 15.32
N HIS A 17 11.48 2.89 16.37
CA HIS A 17 12.37 1.73 16.38
C HIS A 17 11.70 0.62 17.17
N ASP A 18 11.12 -0.34 16.44
CA ASP A 18 10.52 -1.55 17.02
C ASP A 18 11.27 -2.76 16.44
N PRO A 19 11.84 -3.63 17.28
CA PRO A 19 12.60 -4.81 16.81
C PRO A 19 11.75 -5.80 15.99
N ASN A 20 10.42 -5.74 16.10
CA ASN A 20 9.53 -6.58 15.30
C ASN A 20 9.29 -6.02 13.89
N VAL A 21 9.66 -4.76 13.60
CA VAL A 21 9.61 -4.21 12.25
C VAL A 21 10.83 -4.71 11.49
N LEU A 22 10.64 -5.75 10.67
CA LEU A 22 11.70 -6.39 9.89
C LEU A 22 12.06 -5.57 8.66
N VAL A 23 11.06 -4.95 8.03
CA VAL A 23 11.20 -4.01 6.92
C VAL A 23 10.31 -2.81 7.22
N GLY A 24 10.92 -1.64 7.30
CA GLY A 24 10.26 -0.39 7.65
C GLY A 24 10.86 0.78 6.89
N PHE A 25 10.67 2.01 7.38
CA PHE A 25 11.02 3.25 6.66
C PHE A 25 12.48 3.38 6.18
N ASP A 26 13.43 2.71 6.83
CA ASP A 26 14.85 2.82 6.49
C ASP A 26 15.26 1.95 5.29
N HIS A 27 14.43 0.96 4.94
CA HIS A 27 14.55 0.12 3.77
C HIS A 27 13.41 0.55 2.85
N ALA A 28 13.72 1.35 1.83
CA ALA A 28 12.73 1.85 0.86
C ALA A 28 12.20 0.70 -0.01
N ASP A 29 11.43 -0.20 0.60
CA ASP A 29 10.89 -1.43 0.03
C ASP A 29 9.40 -1.26 -0.26
N ASP A 30 8.87 -2.13 -1.11
CA ASP A 30 7.51 -2.03 -1.65
C ASP A 30 6.42 -2.34 -0.60
N ALA A 31 6.78 -2.84 0.59
CA ALA A 31 5.84 -3.12 1.68
C ALA A 31 6.50 -3.06 3.07
N GLY A 32 5.69 -2.82 4.11
CA GLY A 32 6.10 -3.01 5.49
C GLY A 32 6.03 -4.48 5.91
N VAL A 33 7.03 -4.94 6.67
CA VAL A 33 7.07 -6.32 7.20
C VAL A 33 7.20 -6.29 8.71
N TYR A 34 6.26 -6.94 9.40
CA TYR A 34 6.19 -6.98 10.86
C TYR A 34 6.16 -8.42 11.38
N GLN A 35 7.04 -8.77 12.30
CA GLN A 35 7.10 -10.09 12.91
C GLN A 35 5.93 -10.28 13.89
N ILE A 36 5.13 -11.33 13.69
CA ILE A 36 3.98 -11.67 14.54
C ILE A 36 4.19 -12.97 15.34
N ALA A 37 5.16 -13.79 14.92
CA ALA A 37 5.63 -14.98 15.63
C ALA A 37 7.10 -15.28 15.27
N PRO A 38 7.79 -16.20 15.96
CA PRO A 38 9.21 -16.51 15.69
C PRO A 38 9.52 -16.87 14.24
N ASP A 39 8.59 -17.51 13.55
CA ASP A 39 8.69 -18.00 12.17
C ASP A 39 7.64 -17.39 11.22
N GLN A 40 6.92 -16.34 11.66
CA GLN A 40 5.84 -15.73 10.90
C GLN A 40 5.92 -14.20 10.93
N ALA A 41 5.81 -13.61 9.74
CA ALA A 41 5.72 -12.17 9.56
C ALA A 41 4.49 -11.80 8.74
N LEU A 42 3.95 -10.61 9.01
CA LEU A 42 2.89 -9.98 8.25
C LEU A 42 3.52 -9.01 7.26
N VAL A 43 3.19 -9.18 5.98
CA VAL A 43 3.49 -8.21 4.93
C VAL A 43 2.27 -7.32 4.74
N GLN A 44 2.46 -6.01 4.80
CA GLN A 44 1.42 -5.00 4.61
C GLN A 44 1.88 -3.94 3.64
N THR A 45 1.07 -3.72 2.61
CA THR A 45 1.23 -2.62 1.65
C THR A 45 -0.09 -1.88 1.52
N VAL A 46 0.00 -0.61 1.13
CA VAL A 46 -1.14 0.24 0.80
C VAL A 46 -0.76 1.08 -0.41
N ASP A 47 -1.50 0.88 -1.49
CA ASP A 47 -1.45 1.73 -2.67
C ASP A 47 -2.76 2.47 -2.86
N PHE A 48 -2.65 3.72 -3.28
CA PHE A 48 -3.79 4.50 -3.74
C PHE A 48 -3.34 5.43 -4.86
N PHE A 49 -4.18 5.56 -5.89
CA PHE A 49 -3.92 6.47 -6.99
C PHE A 49 -5.22 6.93 -7.63
N THR A 50 -5.14 8.04 -8.36
CA THR A 50 -6.27 8.58 -9.12
C THR A 50 -6.58 7.70 -10.33
N PRO A 51 -7.82 7.69 -10.85
CA PRO A 51 -8.19 6.92 -12.03
C PRO A 51 -7.21 7.12 -13.20
N ILE A 52 -6.73 6.00 -13.75
CA ILE A 52 -5.80 5.95 -14.90
C ILE A 52 -6.48 5.45 -16.19
N VAL A 53 -7.72 4.96 -16.07
CA VAL A 53 -8.57 4.47 -17.15
C VAL A 53 -10.01 4.89 -16.88
N ASP A 54 -10.82 4.98 -17.93
CA ASP A 54 -12.20 5.47 -17.84
C ASP A 54 -13.18 4.44 -17.26
N ASP A 55 -12.96 3.14 -17.52
CA ASP A 55 -13.83 2.08 -17.01
C ASP A 55 -13.55 1.82 -15.51
N PRO A 56 -14.54 2.07 -14.61
CA PRO A 56 -14.35 1.92 -13.17
C PRO A 56 -14.01 0.49 -12.77
N TYR A 57 -14.54 -0.51 -13.47
CA TYR A 57 -14.28 -1.91 -13.17
C TYR A 57 -12.82 -2.27 -13.49
N THR A 58 -12.36 -1.92 -14.70
CA THR A 58 -10.96 -2.08 -15.10
C THR A 58 -10.02 -1.29 -14.17
N PHE A 59 -10.40 -0.06 -13.77
CA PHE A 59 -9.63 0.71 -12.79
C PHE A 59 -9.49 -0.05 -11.46
N GLY A 60 -10.60 -0.59 -10.94
CA GLY A 60 -10.60 -1.39 -9.71
C GLY A 60 -9.71 -2.64 -9.82
N GLN A 61 -9.75 -3.33 -10.96
CA GLN A 61 -8.86 -4.47 -11.22
C GLN A 61 -7.39 -4.06 -11.20
N ILE A 62 -7.03 -2.97 -11.90
CA ILE A 62 -5.65 -2.48 -11.93
C ILE A 62 -5.19 -2.06 -10.52
N ALA A 63 -6.01 -1.34 -9.77
CA ALA A 63 -5.70 -0.91 -8.41
C ALA A 63 -5.50 -2.10 -7.46
N ALA A 64 -6.38 -3.11 -7.54
CA ALA A 64 -6.25 -4.33 -6.74
C ALA A 64 -5.00 -5.13 -7.13
N THR A 65 -4.72 -5.30 -8.42
CA THR A 65 -3.52 -6.01 -8.89
C THR A 65 -2.23 -5.31 -8.45
N ASN A 66 -2.16 -3.98 -8.55
CA ASN A 66 -1.00 -3.21 -8.10
C ASN A 66 -0.79 -3.36 -6.59
N SER A 67 -1.85 -3.16 -5.80
CA SER A 67 -1.76 -3.27 -4.34
C SER A 67 -1.37 -4.68 -3.88
N LEU A 68 -1.76 -5.72 -4.63
CA LEU A 68 -1.39 -7.10 -4.30
C LEU A 68 0.03 -7.46 -4.77
N SER A 69 0.58 -6.76 -5.78
CA SER A 69 1.88 -7.11 -6.35
C SER A 69 3.02 -6.96 -5.36
N ASP A 70 2.98 -5.98 -4.45
CA ASP A 70 4.06 -5.81 -3.47
C ASP A 70 4.12 -6.98 -2.49
N VAL A 71 2.96 -7.53 -2.09
CA VAL A 71 2.93 -8.73 -1.23
C VAL A 71 3.60 -9.90 -1.94
N TYR A 72 3.33 -10.09 -3.23
CA TYR A 72 4.00 -11.12 -4.02
C TYR A 72 5.49 -10.84 -4.22
N ALA A 73 5.89 -9.59 -4.45
CA ALA A 73 7.29 -9.18 -4.61
C ALA A 73 8.11 -9.47 -3.35
N MET A 74 7.51 -9.31 -2.16
CA MET A 74 8.11 -9.68 -0.88
C MET A 74 8.08 -11.19 -0.59
N GLY A 75 7.61 -12.03 -1.53
CA GLY A 75 7.48 -13.48 -1.36
C GLY A 75 6.34 -13.89 -0.42
N GLY A 76 5.43 -12.96 -0.10
CA GLY A 76 4.27 -13.19 0.75
C GLY A 76 3.11 -13.84 0.00
N LYS A 77 2.11 -14.27 0.77
CA LYS A 77 0.83 -14.74 0.27
C LYS A 77 -0.26 -13.77 0.73
N PRO A 78 -1.01 -13.11 -0.17
CA PRO A 78 -2.14 -12.29 0.23
C PRO A 78 -3.18 -13.10 1.01
N LEU A 79 -3.58 -12.60 2.18
CA LEU A 79 -4.58 -13.24 3.06
C LEU A 79 -5.88 -12.45 3.09
N THR A 80 -5.78 -11.13 3.12
CA THR A 80 -6.90 -10.18 3.19
C THR A 80 -6.58 -8.95 2.35
N ALA A 81 -7.60 -8.15 2.06
CA ALA A 81 -7.47 -6.84 1.44
C ALA A 81 -8.48 -5.87 2.07
N LEU A 82 -8.08 -4.60 2.21
CA LEU A 82 -8.96 -3.51 2.62
C LEU A 82 -9.10 -2.53 1.46
N ALA A 83 -10.32 -2.36 0.94
CA ALA A 83 -10.58 -1.39 -0.11
C ALA A 83 -10.52 0.04 0.46
N LEU A 84 -9.67 0.88 -0.11
CA LEU A 84 -9.57 2.31 0.18
C LEU A 84 -10.13 3.09 -1.01
N VAL A 85 -11.26 3.77 -0.82
CA VAL A 85 -11.95 4.46 -1.90
C VAL A 85 -12.34 5.87 -1.49
N CYS A 86 -12.09 6.83 -2.38
CA CYS A 86 -12.51 8.21 -2.22
C CYS A 86 -13.38 8.61 -3.40
N PHE A 87 -14.64 8.93 -3.15
CA PHE A 87 -15.57 9.43 -4.17
C PHE A 87 -15.85 10.92 -3.97
N PRO A 88 -16.01 11.70 -5.06
CA PRO A 88 -16.52 13.05 -4.95
C PRO A 88 -17.98 13.02 -4.52
N ASP A 89 -18.31 13.88 -3.56
CA ASP A 89 -19.57 13.93 -2.79
C ASP A 89 -20.88 13.97 -3.62
N LYS A 90 -20.82 14.32 -4.91
CA LYS A 90 -22.02 14.65 -5.71
C LYS A 90 -22.24 13.86 -7.00
N THR A 91 -21.33 12.98 -7.42
CA THR A 91 -21.31 12.62 -8.86
C THR A 91 -21.43 11.13 -9.19
N TYR A 92 -21.22 10.19 -8.25
CA TYR A 92 -21.10 8.76 -8.65
C TYR A 92 -21.61 7.74 -7.63
N LEU A 93 -22.81 7.94 -7.06
CA LEU A 93 -23.44 6.91 -6.22
C LEU A 93 -23.81 5.64 -6.99
N GLU A 94 -23.91 5.70 -8.33
CA GLU A 94 -24.23 4.55 -9.20
C GLU A 94 -23.04 3.60 -9.44
N ILE A 95 -21.83 3.95 -8.95
CA ILE A 95 -20.60 3.14 -9.10
C ILE A 95 -20.35 2.22 -7.88
N LEU A 96 -21.11 2.41 -6.79
CA LEU A 96 -21.11 1.54 -5.61
C LEU A 96 -22.14 0.40 -5.74
#